data_AF-A0A4U3B496-F1
#
_entry.id   AF-A0A4U3B496-F1
#
_cell.length_a   1.000
_cell.length_b   1.000
_cell.length_c   1.000
_cell.angle_alpha   90.00
_cell.angle_beta   90.00
_cell.angle_gamma   90.00
#
_symmetry.space_group_name_H-M   'P 1'
#
loop_
_entity.id
_entity.type
_entity.pdbx_description
1 polymer ?
#
loop_
_entity_poly.entity_id
_entity_poly.type
_entity_poly.pdbx_seq_one_letter_code
_entity_poly.pdbx_strand_id
1 'polypeptide(L)'
;RCGSSFIIFTVIIGMFVYFLVPTDPLWARVVNRILLIPVVLGISFEVLQFTNRLRDIPVLRILGYPGLWLQLLTTKEPTDDQVEVAIASFEELLRLENKQ
;
A
#
# COMPACT_ATOMS: atom_id res chain seq x y z
N ARG A 1 3.65 6.80 -1.61
CA ARG A 1 3.84 5.34 -1.48
C ARG A 1 2.59 4.79 -0.81
N CYS A 2 1.69 4.14 -1.56
CA CYS A 2 0.32 3.87 -1.10
C CYS A 2 -0.02 2.38 -1.10
N GLY A 3 0.47 1.59 -2.07
CA GLY A 3 0.11 0.17 -2.20
C GLY A 3 0.58 -0.74 -1.06
N SER A 4 1.89 -0.78 -0.77
CA SER A 4 2.43 -1.65 0.29
C SER A 4 1.91 -1.26 1.68
N SER A 5 1.85 0.04 1.98
CA SER A 5 1.26 0.56 3.22
C SER A 5 -0.23 0.21 3.36
N PHE A 6 -1.01 0.28 2.27
CA PHE A 6 -2.43 -0.08 2.28
C PHE A 6 -2.66 -1.55 2.64
N ILE A 7 -1.85 -2.45 2.09
CA ILE A 7 -1.96 -3.89 2.40
C ILE A 7 -1.67 -4.14 3.88
N ILE A 8 -0.64 -3.51 4.45
CA ILE A 8 -0.32 -3.65 5.88
C ILE A 8 -1.49 -3.16 6.75
N PHE A 9 -2.05 -1.99 6.45
CA PHE A 9 -3.20 -1.47 7.19
C PHE A 9 -4.42 -2.39 7.07
N THR A 10 -4.69 -2.93 5.88
CA THR A 10 -5.78 -3.88 5.63
C THR A 10 -5.63 -5.16 6.45
N VAL A 11 -4.41 -5.69 6.59
CA VAL A 11 -4.16 -6.88 7.42
C VAL A 11 -4.37 -6.58 8.89
N ILE A 12 -3.83 -5.47 9.39
CA ILE A 12 -3.94 -5.08 10.82
C ILE A 12 -5.40 -4.81 11.17
N ILE A 13 -6.09 -3.98 10.39
CA ILE A 13 -7.51 -3.64 10.61
C ILE A 13 -8.38 -4.88 10.44
N GLY A 14 -8.13 -5.69 9.41
CA GLY A 14 -8.82 -6.95 9.18
C GLY A 14 -8.70 -7.90 10.38
N MET A 15 -7.50 -8.01 10.98
CA MET A 15 -7.31 -8.81 12.18
C MET A 15 -8.24 -8.38 13.33
N PHE A 16 -8.33 -7.08 13.60
CA PHE A 16 -9.24 -6.57 14.65
C PHE A 16 -10.72 -6.76 14.30
N VAL A 17 -11.11 -6.47 13.06
CA VAL A 17 -12.52 -6.59 12.62
C VAL A 17 -12.97 -8.05 12.65
N TYR A 18 -12.19 -8.97 12.11
CA TYR A 18 -12.56 -10.39 12.08
C TYR A 18 -12.46 -11.07 13.45
N PHE A 19 -11.64 -10.56 14.36
CA PHE A 19 -11.56 -11.06 15.73
C PHE A 19 -12.88 -10.87 16.51
N LEU A 20 -13.60 -9.78 16.23
CA LEU A 20 -14.85 -9.43 16.92
C LEU A 20 -16.09 -10.19 16.36
N VAL A 21 -15.93 -10.98 15.30
CA VAL A 21 -17.05 -11.60 14.58
C VAL A 21 -17.05 -13.12 14.80
N PRO A 22 -18.15 -13.71 15.30
CA PRO A 22 -18.27 -15.16 15.49
C PRO A 22 -18.10 -15.92 14.17
N THR A 23 -17.49 -17.10 14.25
CA THR A 23 -17.02 -17.84 13.07
C THR A 23 -17.73 -19.16 12.82
N ASP A 24 -18.75 -19.51 13.62
CA ASP A 24 -19.50 -20.76 13.47
C ASP A 24 -20.98 -20.48 13.22
N PRO A 25 -21.62 -21.24 12.30
CA PRO A 25 -21.11 -22.34 11.45
C PRO A 25 -20.28 -21.87 10.23
N LEU A 26 -19.62 -22.80 9.52
CA LEU A 26 -18.70 -22.51 8.39
C LEU A 26 -19.30 -21.62 7.28
N TRP A 27 -20.58 -21.78 6.94
CA TRP A 27 -21.21 -20.95 5.90
C TRP A 27 -21.34 -19.49 6.36
N ALA A 28 -21.66 -19.26 7.64
CA ALA A 28 -21.76 -17.92 8.22
C ALA A 28 -20.39 -17.23 8.22
N ARG A 29 -19.31 -17.99 8.45
CA ARG A 29 -17.92 -17.51 8.34
C ARG A 29 -17.60 -16.95 6.95
N VAL A 30 -18.00 -17.65 5.89
CA VAL A 30 -17.72 -17.23 4.51
C VAL A 30 -18.53 -15.97 4.16
N VAL A 31 -19.82 -15.96 4.51
CA VAL A 31 -20.69 -14.80 4.27
C VAL A 31 -20.17 -13.56 5.02
N ASN A 32 -19.82 -13.70 6.30
CA ASN A 32 -19.27 -12.62 7.11
C ASN A 32 -17.97 -12.07 6.51
N ARG A 33 -17.09 -12.92 6.00
CA ARG A 33 -15.85 -12.47 5.34
C ARG A 33 -16.13 -11.66 4.08
N ILE A 34 -17.00 -12.14 3.20
CA ILE A 34 -17.33 -11.43 1.96
C ILE A 34 -17.96 -10.07 2.26
N LEU A 35 -18.89 -10.03 3.23
CA LEU A 35 -19.60 -8.82 3.61
C LEU A 35 -18.68 -7.78 4.29
N LEU A 36 -17.68 -8.23 5.05
CA LEU A 36 -16.78 -7.35 5.80
C LEU A 36 -15.57 -6.87 4.98
N ILE A 37 -15.28 -7.45 3.81
CA ILE A 37 -14.21 -6.97 2.92
C ILE A 37 -14.34 -5.46 2.62
N PRO A 38 -15.50 -4.93 2.16
CA PRO A 38 -15.66 -3.50 1.92
C PRO A 38 -15.42 -2.64 3.17
N VAL A 39 -15.84 -3.12 4.34
CA VAL A 39 -15.67 -2.40 5.61
C VAL A 39 -14.19 -2.30 5.97
N VAL A 40 -13.47 -3.41 5.93
CA VAL A 40 -12.03 -3.44 6.22
C VAL A 40 -11.27 -2.55 5.23
N LEU A 41 -11.57 -2.64 3.93
CA LEU A 41 -10.94 -1.81 2.91
C LEU A 41 -11.23 -0.32 3.10
N GLY A 42 -12.48 0.03 3.42
CA GLY A 42 -12.89 1.42 3.69
C GLY A 42 -12.14 2.02 4.88
N ILE A 43 -12.12 1.32 6.02
CA ILE A 43 -11.38 1.79 7.21
C ILE A 43 -9.89 1.90 6.90
N SER A 44 -9.34 0.94 6.15
CA SER A 44 -7.92 0.94 5.77
C SER A 44 -7.57 2.10 4.86
N PHE A 45 -8.48 2.49 3.97
CA PHE A 45 -8.34 3.65 3.11
C PHE A 45 -8.36 4.96 3.92
N GLU A 46 -9.30 5.10 4.86
CA GLU A 46 -9.36 6.28 5.73
C GLU A 46 -8.10 6.42 6.60
N VAL A 47 -7.60 5.32 7.16
CA VAL A 47 -6.35 5.31 7.94
C VAL A 47 -5.15 5.67 7.06
N LEU A 48 -5.10 5.18 5.81
CA LEU A 48 -4.08 5.54 4.85
C LEU A 48 -4.14 7.05 4.52
N GLN A 49 -5.33 7.56 4.22
CA GLN A 49 -5.59 8.97 3.91
C GLN A 49 -5.18 9.87 5.09
N PHE A 50 -5.53 9.48 6.31
CA PHE A 50 -5.19 10.19 7.54
C PHE A 50 -3.68 10.23 7.77
N THR A 51 -3.00 9.09 7.64
CA THR A 51 -1.53 9.00 7.74
C THR A 51 -0.85 9.86 6.67
N ASN A 52 -1.43 9.91 5.47
CA ASN A 52 -0.90 10.69 4.36
C ASN A 52 -1.08 12.21 4.56
N ARG A 53 -2.17 12.62 5.21
CA ARG A 53 -2.49 14.02 5.57
C ARG A 53 -1.64 14.54 6.73
N LEU A 54 -1.15 13.65 7.58
CA LEU A 54 -0.32 13.99 8.75
C LEU A 54 1.16 13.66 8.55
N ARG A 55 1.61 13.57 7.28
CA ARG A 55 3.00 13.27 6.93
C ARG A 55 4.02 14.27 7.49
N ASP A 56 3.58 15.48 7.80
CA ASP A 56 4.40 16.56 8.34
C ASP A 56 4.76 16.33 9.82
N ILE A 57 4.09 15.39 10.50
CA ILE A 57 4.35 15.04 11.90
C ILE A 57 5.37 13.89 11.96
N PRO A 58 6.55 14.09 12.57
CA PRO A 58 7.66 13.13 12.54
C PRO A 58 7.32 11.77 13.18
N VAL A 59 6.42 11.74 14.17
CA VAL A 59 5.96 10.49 14.81
C VAL A 59 5.15 9.62 13.83
N LEU A 60 4.34 10.24 12.96
CA LEU A 60 3.50 9.52 11.99
C LEU A 60 4.28 9.10 10.74
N ARG A 61 5.50 9.63 10.54
CA ARG A 61 6.43 9.11 9.53
C ARG A 61 6.85 7.67 9.82
N ILE A 62 6.90 7.26 11.10
CA ILE A 62 7.24 5.88 11.53
C ILE A 62 6.21 4.87 11.01
N LEU A 63 4.94 5.24 10.96
CA LEU A 63 3.86 4.40 10.40
C LEU A 63 4.04 4.09 8.90
N GLY A 64 4.84 4.88 8.18
CA GLY A 64 5.20 4.62 6.78
C GLY A 64 6.40 3.69 6.57
N TYR A 65 7.23 3.47 7.60
CA TYR A 65 8.40 2.57 7.51
C TYR A 65 8.09 1.10 7.21
N PRO A 66 7.05 0.46 7.77
CA PRO A 66 6.82 -0.95 7.50
C PRO A 66 6.47 -1.21 6.02
N GLY A 67 5.82 -0.25 5.35
CA GLY A 67 5.58 -0.32 3.91
C GLY A 67 6.88 -0.22 3.08
N LEU A 68 7.90 0.45 3.59
CA LEU A 68 9.24 0.52 2.98
C LEU A 68 10.01 -0.78 3.18
N TRP A 69 9.88 -1.44 4.34
CA TRP A 69 10.50 -2.75 4.58
C TRP A 69 9.96 -3.82 3.63
N LEU A 70 8.64 -3.84 3.38
CA LEU A 70 8.08 -4.71 2.34
C LEU A 70 8.62 -4.40 0.94
N GLN A 71 8.85 -3.12 0.67
CA GLN A 71 9.43 -2.70 -0.60
C GLN A 71 10.88 -3.16 -0.71
N LEU A 72 11.69 -2.99 0.35
CA LEU A 72 13.08 -3.45 0.40
C LEU A 72 13.21 -4.98 0.23
N LEU A 73 12.22 -5.74 0.71
CA LEU A 73 12.16 -7.20 0.49
C LEU A 73 11.90 -7.59 -0.97
N THR A 74 11.29 -6.71 -1.77
CA THR A 74 10.85 -7.00 -3.15
C THR A 74 11.64 -6.25 -4.22
N THR A 75 12.39 -5.20 -3.85
CA THR A 75 13.22 -4.42 -4.77
C THR A 75 14.66 -4.92 -4.78
N LYS A 76 15.16 -5.30 -5.95
CA LYS A 76 16.59 -5.52 -6.21
C LYS A 76 17.21 -4.23 -6.76
N GLU A 77 18.49 -3.98 -6.47
CA GLU A 77 19.21 -2.90 -7.16
C GLU A 77 19.24 -3.18 -8.67
N PRO A 78 18.94 -2.16 -9.51
CA PRO A 78 18.94 -2.33 -10.96
C PRO A 78 20.36 -2.57 -11.49
N THR A 79 20.47 -3.30 -12.59
CA THR A 79 21.76 -3.46 -13.29
C THR A 79 22.07 -2.22 -14.14
N ASP A 80 23.34 -2.01 -14.46
CA ASP A 80 23.78 -0.85 -15.24
C ASP A 80 23.01 -0.70 -16.58
N ASP A 81 22.77 -1.80 -17.29
CA ASP A 81 21.98 -1.81 -18.53
C ASP A 81 20.53 -1.28 -18.32
N GLN A 82 19.91 -1.59 -17.18
CA GLN A 82 18.56 -1.12 -16.86
C GLN A 82 18.56 0.39 -16.58
N VAL A 83 19.63 0.89 -15.98
CA VAL A 83 19.81 2.32 -15.71
C VAL A 83 20.02 3.09 -17.02
N GLU A 84 20.83 2.56 -17.94
CA GLU A 84 21.08 3.18 -19.25
C GLU A 84 19.78 3.32 -20.06
N VAL A 85 18.98 2.25 -20.16
CA VAL A 85 17.68 2.27 -20.86
C VAL A 85 16.71 3.25 -20.19
N ALA A 86 16.72 3.33 -18.86
CA ALA A 86 15.85 4.25 -18.13
C ALA A 86 16.21 5.71 -18.43
N ILE A 87 17.51 6.05 -18.48
CA ILE A 87 17.99 7.39 -18.83
C ILE A 87 17.61 7.73 -20.27
N ALA A 88 17.91 6.84 -21.23
CA ALA A 88 17.59 7.07 -22.65
C ALA A 88 16.08 7.29 -22.88
N SER A 89 15.23 6.54 -22.19
CA SER A 89 13.77 6.69 -22.26
C SER A 89 13.30 8.03 -21.70
N PHE A 90 13.94 8.49 -20.62
CA PHE A 90 13.58 9.75 -19.94
C PHE A 90 14.04 10.98 -20.75
N GLU A 91 15.22 10.93 -21.36
CA GLU A 91 15.72 11.99 -22.23
C GLU A 91 14.85 12.19 -23.48
N GLU A 92 14.39 11.09 -24.10
CA GLU A 92 13.49 11.19 -25.25
C GLU A 92 12.12 11.75 -24.86
N LEU A 93 11.59 11.40 -23.68
CA LEU A 93 10.36 12.00 -23.16
C LEU A 93 10.51 13.51 -22.99
N LEU A 94 11.60 13.97 -22.37
CA LEU A 94 11.90 15.40 -22.22
C LEU A 94 12.05 16.10 -23.57
N ARG A 95 12.64 15.43 -24.56
CA ARG A 95 12.79 15.99 -25.91
C ARG A 95 11.44 16.20 -26.60
N LEU A 96 10.51 15.27 -26.41
CA LEU A 96 9.15 15.37 -26.96
C LEU A 96 8.34 16.47 -26.26
N GLU A 97 8.43 16.58 -24.93
CA GLU A 97 7.76 17.62 -24.15
C GLU A 97 8.25 19.03 -24.52
N ASN A 98 9.57 19.22 -24.71
CA ASN A 98 10.14 20.51 -25.13
C ASN A 98 9.90 20.86 -26.60
N LYS A 99 9.40 19.92 -27.42
CA LYS A 99 9.01 20.16 -28.82
C LYS A 99 7.54 20.57 -28.96
N GLN A 100 6.74 20.42 -27.91
CA GLN A 100 5.36 20.93 -27.80
C GLN A 100 5.36 22.36 -27.27
#